data_AF-A0A2E4MBW4-F1
#
_entry.id   AF-A0A2E4MBW4-F1
#
_cell.length_a   1.000
_cell.length_b   1.000
_cell.length_c   1.000
_cell.angle_alpha   90.00
_cell.angle_beta   90.00
_cell.angle_gamma   90.00
#
_symmetry.space_group_name_H-M   'P 1'
#
loop_
_entity.id
_entity.type
_entity.pdbx_description
1 polymer ?
#
loop_
_entity_poly.entity_id
_entity_poly.type
_entity_poly.pdbx_seq_one_letter_code
_entity_poly.pdbx_strand_id
1 'polypeptide(L)'
;MIANFVIGLNAGDVNDVSKAHRQASLELREANRNQLDTNSEAYKAIQLAATRARELHNTVKVRHRLHFLLGVAAALFVVLVNSISVTYFIGTSRWCREVVDTYGLDEDYANRSRSLKSKTFPWSISGVLVIITVAAFGGAADPGTSIETASDWVIPHYMAAIIGTCWIGYSFLMQVGLIGAHFDVIQEILSEVDDIRSNSKSDSSSYVHETDVDETPGQSENADGEQ
;
A
#
# COMPACT_ATOMS: atom_id res chain seq x y z
N MET A 1 -7.63 7.13 -3.59
CA MET A 1 -8.01 6.82 -4.98
C MET A 1 -9.26 7.59 -5.42
N ILE A 2 -10.40 7.49 -4.70
CA ILE A 2 -11.66 8.18 -5.08
C ILE A 2 -11.52 9.70 -5.20
N ALA A 3 -10.87 10.36 -4.23
CA ALA A 3 -10.63 11.81 -4.29
C ALA A 3 -9.77 12.21 -5.51
N ASN A 4 -8.78 11.38 -5.89
CA ASN A 4 -7.94 11.62 -7.05
C ASN A 4 -8.74 11.51 -8.37
N PHE A 5 -9.66 10.56 -8.41
CA PHE A 5 -10.55 10.33 -9.54
C PHE A 5 -11.54 11.48 -9.74
N VAL A 6 -12.17 11.97 -8.66
CA VAL A 6 -13.08 13.12 -8.70
C VAL A 6 -12.36 14.40 -9.13
N ILE A 7 -11.13 14.62 -8.65
CA ILE A 7 -10.31 15.76 -9.08
C ILE A 7 -9.90 15.63 -10.56
N GLY A 8 -9.58 14.42 -11.03
CA GLY A 8 -9.26 14.14 -12.43
C GLY A 8 -10.43 14.35 -13.39
N LEU A 9 -11.65 13.93 -12.99
CA LEU A 9 -12.88 14.15 -13.75
C LEU A 9 -13.23 15.64 -13.96
N ASN A 10 -12.80 16.49 -13.03
CA ASN A 10 -13.06 17.92 -13.04
C ASN A 10 -11.82 18.73 -13.47
N ALA A 11 -10.75 18.04 -13.91
CA ALA A 11 -9.65 18.65 -14.61
C ALA A 11 -10.11 18.89 -16.06
N GLY A 12 -10.81 20.02 -16.29
CA GLY A 12 -11.24 20.44 -17.62
C GLY A 12 -10.06 20.60 -18.60
N ASP A 13 -10.33 21.01 -19.84
CA ASP A 13 -9.33 21.07 -20.90
C ASP A 13 -8.14 22.00 -20.55
N VAL A 14 -7.08 21.40 -20.02
CA VAL A 14 -5.85 22.09 -19.60
C VAL A 14 -5.16 22.71 -20.81
N ASN A 15 -5.28 22.08 -21.97
CA ASN A 15 -4.60 22.50 -23.18
C ASN A 15 -5.24 23.78 -23.74
N ASP A 16 -6.56 23.81 -23.81
CA ASP A 16 -7.31 24.98 -24.30
C ASP A 16 -7.18 26.18 -23.36
N VAL A 17 -7.25 25.97 -22.04
CA VAL A 17 -7.03 27.04 -21.06
C VAL A 17 -5.59 27.57 -21.12
N SER A 18 -4.61 26.69 -21.37
CA SER A 18 -3.21 27.10 -21.51
C SER A 18 -2.94 27.88 -22.80
N LYS A 19 -3.57 27.49 -23.92
CA LYS A 19 -3.53 28.24 -25.19
C LYS A 19 -4.18 29.62 -25.02
N ALA A 20 -5.36 29.70 -24.41
CA ALA A 20 -6.06 30.95 -24.15
C ALA A 20 -5.23 31.91 -23.27
N HIS A 21 -4.60 31.39 -22.21
CA HIS A 21 -3.69 32.19 -21.37
C HIS A 21 -2.46 32.69 -22.15
N ARG A 22 -1.87 31.86 -23.02
CA ARG A 22 -0.73 32.26 -23.85
C ARG A 22 -1.13 33.38 -24.82
N GLN A 23 -2.27 33.25 -25.51
CA GLN A 23 -2.75 34.25 -26.46
C GLN A 23 -3.05 35.58 -25.75
N ALA A 24 -3.82 35.56 -24.66
CA ALA A 24 -4.14 36.78 -23.92
C ALA A 24 -2.89 37.48 -23.33
N SER A 25 -1.86 36.69 -22.97
CA SER A 25 -0.56 37.22 -22.53
C SER A 25 0.22 37.88 -23.67
N LEU A 26 0.11 37.38 -24.90
CA LEU A 26 0.74 37.98 -26.08
C LEU A 26 0.04 39.29 -26.47
N GLU A 27 -1.29 39.29 -26.51
CA GLU A 27 -2.09 40.49 -26.80
C GLU A 27 -1.81 41.63 -25.81
N LEU A 28 -1.70 41.32 -24.50
CA LEU A 28 -1.31 42.31 -23.50
C LEU A 28 0.12 42.82 -23.68
N ARG A 29 1.06 41.95 -24.07
CA ARG A 29 2.45 42.33 -24.38
C ARG A 29 2.53 43.22 -25.60
N GLU A 30 1.74 42.95 -26.63
CA GLU A 30 1.63 43.77 -27.84
C GLU A 30 1.00 45.13 -27.53
N ALA A 31 -0.07 45.17 -26.74
CA ALA A 31 -0.68 46.42 -26.31
C ALA A 31 0.29 47.30 -25.51
N ASN A 32 1.08 46.71 -24.60
CA ASN A 32 2.13 47.40 -23.87
C ASN A 32 3.28 47.86 -24.78
N ARG A 33 3.68 47.04 -25.76
CA ARG A 33 4.72 47.39 -26.73
C ARG A 33 4.31 48.58 -27.61
N ASN A 34 3.06 48.59 -28.03
CA ASN A 34 2.48 49.66 -28.84
C ASN A 34 2.10 50.90 -28.01
N GLN A 35 2.41 50.92 -26.71
CA GLN A 35 2.10 52.01 -25.78
C GLN A 35 0.64 52.46 -25.87
N LEU A 36 -0.29 51.50 -25.96
CA LEU A 36 -1.71 51.83 -25.88
C LEU A 36 -1.99 52.57 -24.57
N ASP A 37 -2.80 53.62 -24.65
CA ASP A 37 -3.22 54.38 -23.48
C ASP A 37 -3.89 53.43 -22.47
N THR A 38 -3.32 53.38 -21.27
CA THR A 38 -3.80 52.56 -20.17
C THR A 38 -5.23 52.90 -19.74
N ASN A 39 -5.69 54.12 -20.03
CA ASN A 39 -7.06 54.55 -19.74
C ASN A 39 -8.06 54.22 -20.86
N SER A 40 -7.57 53.80 -22.03
CA SER A 40 -8.42 53.38 -23.14
C SER A 40 -9.24 52.15 -22.79
N GLU A 41 -10.52 52.16 -23.17
CA GLU A 41 -11.42 51.01 -23.01
C GLU A 41 -10.86 49.74 -23.69
N ALA A 42 -10.13 49.89 -24.81
CA ALA A 42 -9.46 48.79 -25.47
C ALA A 42 -8.36 48.16 -24.61
N TYR A 43 -7.55 48.97 -23.93
CA TYR A 43 -6.50 48.47 -23.04
C TYR A 43 -7.10 47.75 -21.82
N LYS A 44 -8.13 48.34 -21.20
CA LYS A 44 -8.85 47.73 -20.07
C LYS A 44 -9.48 46.39 -20.45
N ALA A 45 -10.06 46.27 -21.65
CA ALA A 45 -10.63 45.02 -22.14
C ALA A 45 -9.57 43.92 -22.31
N ILE A 46 -8.42 44.26 -22.90
CA ILE A 46 -7.27 43.33 -23.06
C ILE A 46 -6.72 42.92 -21.69
N GLN A 47 -6.58 43.86 -20.76
CA GLN A 47 -6.11 43.59 -19.40
C GLN A 47 -7.07 42.69 -18.62
N LEU A 48 -8.38 42.92 -18.74
CA LEU A 48 -9.42 42.09 -18.13
C LEU A 48 -9.40 40.67 -18.70
N ALA A 49 -9.28 40.54 -20.03
CA ALA A 49 -9.18 39.24 -20.70
C ALA A 49 -7.93 38.46 -20.25
N ALA A 50 -6.76 39.12 -20.20
CA ALA A 50 -5.52 38.53 -19.70
C ALA A 50 -5.61 38.10 -18.22
N THR A 51 -6.28 38.90 -17.39
CA THR A 51 -6.47 38.59 -15.96
C THR A 51 -7.38 37.38 -15.77
N ARG A 52 -8.53 37.34 -16.46
CA ARG A 52 -9.44 36.18 -16.45
C ARG A 52 -8.76 34.91 -16.96
N ALA A 53 -8.02 35.00 -18.06
CA ALA A 53 -7.29 33.86 -18.61
C ALA A 53 -6.21 33.35 -17.63
N ARG A 54 -5.56 34.26 -16.88
CA ARG A 54 -4.59 33.89 -15.82
C ARG A 54 -5.25 33.21 -14.63
N GLU A 55 -6.39 33.71 -14.15
CA GLU A 55 -7.14 33.07 -13.07
C GLU A 55 -7.59 31.66 -13.45
N LEU A 56 -8.16 31.50 -14.65
CA LEU A 56 -8.56 30.20 -15.17
C LEU A 56 -7.36 29.25 -15.30
N HIS A 57 -6.24 29.73 -15.84
CA HIS A 57 -5.02 28.92 -15.92
C HIS A 57 -4.47 28.50 -14.56
N ASN A 58 -4.47 29.40 -13.57
CA ASN A 58 -4.00 29.09 -12.22
C ASN A 58 -4.87 28.03 -11.54
N THR A 59 -6.21 28.13 -11.65
CA THR A 59 -7.12 27.15 -11.04
C THR A 59 -6.93 25.75 -11.64
N VAL A 60 -6.83 25.67 -12.96
CA VAL A 60 -6.57 24.41 -13.68
C VAL A 60 -5.20 23.82 -13.31
N LYS A 61 -4.16 24.67 -13.21
CA LYS A 61 -2.81 24.23 -12.83
C LYS A 61 -2.75 23.66 -11.41
N VAL A 62 -3.46 24.27 -10.45
CA VAL A 62 -3.54 23.73 -9.08
C VAL A 62 -4.25 22.37 -9.08
N ARG A 63 -5.37 22.23 -9.78
CA ARG A 63 -6.10 20.95 -9.90
C ARG A 63 -5.23 19.85 -10.49
N HIS A 64 -4.53 20.16 -11.59
CA HIS A 64 -3.61 19.21 -12.23
C HIS A 64 -2.47 18.78 -11.28
N ARG A 65 -1.85 19.73 -10.56
CA ARG A 65 -0.84 19.41 -9.53
C ARG A 65 -1.39 18.50 -8.42
N LEU A 66 -2.60 18.77 -7.93
CA LEU A 66 -3.23 17.93 -6.91
C LEU A 66 -3.50 16.52 -7.45
N HIS A 67 -4.00 16.40 -8.68
CA HIS A 67 -4.22 15.10 -9.32
C HIS A 67 -2.90 14.30 -9.45
N PHE A 68 -1.83 14.95 -9.90
CA PHE A 68 -0.51 14.34 -9.98
C PHE A 68 0.00 13.87 -8.60
N LEU A 69 -0.01 14.76 -7.59
CA LEU A 69 0.45 14.45 -6.24
C LEU A 69 -0.37 13.32 -5.59
N LEU A 70 -1.69 13.34 -5.73
CA LEU A 70 -2.56 12.29 -5.23
C LEU A 70 -2.38 10.98 -5.99
N GLY A 71 -2.09 11.03 -7.29
CA GLY A 71 -1.73 9.88 -8.11
C GLY A 71 -0.43 9.23 -7.62
N VAL A 72 0.63 10.01 -7.42
CA VAL A 72 1.91 9.54 -6.89
C VAL A 72 1.75 8.98 -5.47
N ALA A 73 1.07 9.70 -4.58
CA ALA A 73 0.82 9.23 -3.22
C ALA A 73 0.04 7.91 -3.19
N ALA A 74 -0.99 7.77 -4.05
CA ALA A 74 -1.72 6.53 -4.19
C ALA A 74 -0.83 5.40 -4.74
N ALA A 75 0.05 5.68 -5.70
CA ALA A 75 0.97 4.69 -6.25
C ALA A 75 1.96 4.19 -5.20
N LEU A 76 2.56 5.10 -4.43
CA LEU A 76 3.44 4.76 -3.31
C LEU A 76 2.70 3.92 -2.26
N PHE A 77 1.48 4.30 -1.91
CA PHE A 77 0.67 3.55 -0.95
C PHE A 77 0.38 2.13 -1.45
N VAL A 78 0.03 1.97 -2.74
CA VAL A 78 -0.23 0.65 -3.32
C VAL A 78 1.02 -0.23 -3.27
N VAL A 79 2.17 0.30 -3.68
CA VAL A 79 3.43 -0.45 -3.64
C VAL A 79 3.82 -0.79 -2.20
N LEU A 80 3.65 0.15 -1.27
CA LEU A 80 3.91 -0.05 0.15
C LEU A 80 3.08 -1.20 0.74
N VAL A 81 1.75 -1.17 0.54
CA VAL A 81 0.86 -2.23 1.03
C VAL A 81 1.25 -3.59 0.44
N ASN A 82 1.52 -3.65 -0.87
CA ASN A 82 1.94 -4.91 -1.51
C ASN A 82 3.29 -5.41 -0.97
N SER A 83 4.25 -4.52 -0.72
CA SER A 83 5.55 -4.86 -0.14
C SER A 83 5.42 -5.38 1.30
N ILE A 84 4.59 -4.75 2.13
CA ILE A 84 4.30 -5.22 3.48
C ILE A 84 3.66 -6.61 3.44
N SER A 85 2.65 -6.83 2.61
CA SER A 85 1.98 -8.13 2.46
C SER A 85 2.98 -9.23 2.07
N VAL A 86 3.83 -8.98 1.05
CA VAL A 86 4.84 -9.96 0.63
C VAL A 86 5.84 -10.25 1.75
N THR A 87 6.30 -9.21 2.46
CA THR A 87 7.25 -9.34 3.57
C THR A 87 6.65 -10.14 4.72
N TYR A 88 5.39 -9.87 5.07
CA TYR A 88 4.62 -10.62 6.05
C TYR A 88 4.64 -12.11 5.70
N PHE A 89 4.20 -12.49 4.50
CA PHE A 89 4.16 -13.90 4.09
C PHE A 89 5.54 -14.56 4.01
N ILE A 90 6.60 -13.82 3.64
CA ILE A 90 7.96 -14.38 3.63
C ILE A 90 8.41 -14.72 5.05
N GLY A 91 8.21 -13.80 6.00
CA GLY A 91 8.60 -13.99 7.40
C GLY A 91 7.78 -15.08 8.07
N THR A 92 6.46 -15.00 7.98
CA THR A 92 5.55 -15.92 8.69
C THR A 92 5.58 -17.33 8.11
N SER A 93 5.70 -17.52 6.79
CA SER A 93 5.83 -18.89 6.24
C SER A 93 7.12 -19.58 6.68
N ARG A 94 8.23 -18.85 6.86
CA ARG A 94 9.47 -19.43 7.40
C ARG A 94 9.28 -19.82 8.86
N TRP A 95 8.71 -18.92 9.66
CA TRP A 95 8.42 -19.17 11.06
C TRP A 95 7.51 -20.39 11.25
N CYS A 96 6.41 -20.50 10.49
CA CYS A 96 5.52 -21.67 10.55
C CYS A 96 6.29 -22.98 10.31
N ARG A 97 7.18 -23.01 9.32
CA ARG A 97 7.96 -24.20 9.01
C ARG A 97 8.93 -24.56 10.14
N GLU A 98 9.62 -23.57 10.70
CA GLU A 98 10.56 -23.77 11.81
C GLU A 98 9.85 -24.26 13.07
N VAL A 99 8.67 -23.73 13.39
CA VAL A 99 7.89 -24.17 14.55
C VAL A 99 7.35 -25.57 14.36
N VAL A 100 6.80 -25.89 13.17
CA VAL A 100 6.33 -27.24 12.85
C VAL A 100 7.45 -28.26 12.98
N ASP A 101 8.64 -27.95 12.45
CA ASP A 101 9.83 -28.80 12.55
C ASP A 101 10.33 -28.95 13.99
N THR A 102 10.38 -27.85 14.76
CA THR A 102 10.90 -27.84 16.14
C THR A 102 10.00 -28.61 17.11
N TYR A 103 8.68 -28.47 16.98
CA TYR A 103 7.71 -29.12 17.87
C TYR A 103 7.18 -30.46 17.32
N GLY A 104 7.66 -30.90 16.16
CA GLY A 104 7.23 -32.15 15.53
C GLY A 104 5.74 -32.16 15.18
N LEU A 105 5.18 -31.00 14.80
CA LEU A 105 3.77 -30.87 14.41
C LEU A 105 3.51 -31.46 13.03
N ASP A 106 2.23 -31.56 12.65
CA ASP A 106 1.83 -31.97 11.31
C ASP A 106 2.38 -31.02 10.23
N GLU A 107 3.00 -31.58 9.20
CA GLU A 107 3.56 -30.86 8.05
C GLU A 107 2.47 -30.14 7.23
N ASP A 108 1.20 -30.55 7.37
CA ASP A 108 0.05 -29.91 6.75
C ASP A 108 -0.09 -28.43 7.12
N TYR A 109 0.32 -28.01 8.33
CA TYR A 109 0.34 -26.60 8.73
C TYR A 109 1.31 -25.77 7.87
N ALA A 110 2.52 -26.28 7.64
CA ALA A 110 3.53 -25.63 6.82
C ALA A 110 3.10 -25.60 5.34
N ASN A 111 2.46 -26.67 4.85
CA ASN A 111 1.94 -26.76 3.49
C ASN A 111 0.77 -25.80 3.24
N ARG A 112 -0.17 -25.67 4.18
CA ARG A 112 -1.27 -24.68 4.13
C ARG A 112 -0.74 -23.26 4.08
N SER A 113 0.21 -22.92 4.96
CA SER A 113 0.89 -21.62 4.98
C SER A 113 1.56 -21.28 3.64
N ARG A 114 2.26 -22.25 3.04
CA ARG A 114 2.92 -22.08 1.73
C ARG A 114 1.92 -21.93 0.58
N SER A 115 0.82 -22.68 0.59
CA SER A 115 -0.25 -22.59 -0.41
C SER A 115 -0.96 -21.24 -0.38
N LEU A 116 -1.22 -20.69 0.81
CA LEU A 116 -1.81 -19.36 0.97
C LEU A 116 -0.86 -18.28 0.43
N LYS A 117 0.43 -18.37 0.73
CA LYS A 117 1.45 -17.47 0.15
C LYS A 117 1.44 -17.49 -1.38
N SER A 118 1.44 -18.66 -2.00
CA SER A 118 1.48 -18.77 -3.47
C SER A 118 0.21 -18.22 -4.13
N LYS A 119 -0.92 -18.26 -3.45
CA LYS A 119 -2.18 -17.63 -3.89
C LYS A 119 -2.16 -16.11 -3.74
N THR A 120 -1.54 -15.57 -2.69
CA THR A 120 -1.48 -14.11 -2.46
C THR A 120 -0.51 -13.40 -3.41
N PHE A 121 0.61 -14.03 -3.72
CA PHE A 121 1.67 -13.45 -4.55
C PHE A 121 1.22 -12.89 -5.93
N PRO A 122 0.43 -13.61 -6.75
CA PRO A 122 -0.04 -13.07 -8.03
C PRO A 122 -0.93 -11.84 -7.86
N TRP A 123 -1.73 -11.76 -6.79
CA TRP A 123 -2.54 -10.57 -6.49
C TRP A 123 -1.64 -9.36 -6.21
N SER A 124 -0.56 -9.55 -5.43
CA SER A 124 0.39 -8.48 -5.15
C SER A 124 1.11 -7.97 -6.40
N ILE A 125 1.61 -8.88 -7.24
CA ILE A 125 2.24 -8.51 -8.51
C ILE A 125 1.26 -7.79 -9.42
N SER A 126 0.03 -8.30 -9.54
CA SER A 126 -0.97 -7.67 -10.42
C SER A 126 -1.28 -6.23 -9.99
N GLY A 127 -1.37 -5.96 -8.68
CA GLY A 127 -1.61 -4.61 -8.16
C GLY A 127 -0.47 -3.65 -8.50
N VAL A 128 0.78 -4.11 -8.37
CA VAL A 128 1.98 -3.33 -8.73
C VAL A 128 2.05 -3.07 -10.24
N LEU A 129 1.79 -4.07 -11.07
CA LEU A 129 1.78 -3.90 -12.53
C LEU A 129 0.72 -2.91 -12.98
N VAL A 130 -0.50 -3.04 -12.45
CA VAL A 130 -1.61 -2.14 -12.79
C VAL A 130 -1.29 -0.69 -12.43
N ILE A 131 -0.74 -0.43 -11.24
CA ILE A 131 -0.43 0.96 -10.85
C ILE A 131 0.71 1.55 -11.69
N ILE A 132 1.69 0.74 -12.10
CA ILE A 132 2.75 1.14 -13.04
C ILE A 132 2.14 1.51 -14.39
N THR A 133 1.22 0.70 -14.93
CA THR A 133 0.54 1.00 -16.20
C THR A 133 -0.26 2.31 -16.13
N VAL A 134 -1.03 2.52 -15.05
CA VAL A 134 -1.80 3.75 -14.84
C VAL A 134 -0.87 4.97 -14.78
N ALA A 135 0.24 4.87 -14.03
CA ALA A 135 1.23 5.93 -13.93
C ALA A 135 1.92 6.22 -15.28
N ALA A 136 2.26 5.19 -16.05
CA ALA A 136 2.85 5.33 -17.37
C ALA A 136 1.92 6.08 -18.33
N PHE A 137 0.64 5.73 -18.36
CA PHE A 137 -0.34 6.46 -19.18
C PHE A 137 -0.58 7.88 -18.68
N GLY A 138 -0.53 8.10 -17.35
CA GLY A 138 -0.62 9.45 -16.77
C GLY A 138 0.55 10.34 -17.21
N GLY A 139 1.76 9.79 -17.25
CA GLY A 139 2.94 10.48 -17.79
C GLY A 139 2.83 10.75 -19.29
N ALA A 140 2.32 9.80 -20.08
CA ALA A 140 2.12 9.99 -21.51
C ALA A 140 1.04 11.05 -21.84
N ALA A 141 0.05 11.21 -20.96
CA ALA A 141 -0.99 12.22 -21.07
C ALA A 141 -0.59 13.60 -20.52
N ASP A 142 0.61 13.75 -19.94
CA ASP A 142 1.06 15.01 -19.36
C ASP A 142 1.50 15.99 -20.47
N PRO A 143 0.84 17.16 -20.62
CA PRO A 143 1.21 18.19 -21.58
C PRO A 143 2.58 18.83 -21.31
N GLY A 144 3.18 18.58 -20.15
CA GLY A 144 4.57 18.94 -19.85
C GLY A 144 5.60 18.04 -20.55
N THR A 145 5.19 16.91 -21.11
CA THR A 145 6.05 16.07 -21.95
C THR A 145 6.13 16.62 -23.37
N SER A 146 7.28 16.50 -24.01
CA SER A 146 7.49 16.96 -25.40
C SER A 146 6.86 16.02 -26.45
N ILE A 147 5.81 15.28 -26.06
CA ILE A 147 5.13 14.32 -26.92
C ILE A 147 3.98 15.07 -27.61
N GLU A 148 4.04 15.17 -28.94
CA GLU A 148 3.04 15.92 -29.73
C GLU A 148 1.62 15.34 -29.61
N THR A 149 1.50 14.05 -29.27
CA THR A 149 0.24 13.31 -29.13
C THR A 149 -0.25 13.19 -27.68
N ALA A 150 0.29 13.98 -26.74
CA ALA A 150 -0.07 13.87 -25.31
C ALA A 150 -1.59 13.97 -25.05
N SER A 151 -2.35 14.74 -25.82
CA SER A 151 -3.81 14.81 -25.67
C SER A 151 -4.53 13.49 -25.98
N ASP A 152 -3.98 12.68 -26.89
CA ASP A 152 -4.61 11.43 -27.34
C ASP A 152 -4.55 10.36 -26.23
N TRP A 153 -3.62 10.50 -25.28
CA TRP A 153 -3.43 9.60 -24.16
C TRP A 153 -4.35 9.87 -22.97
N VAL A 154 -5.09 10.99 -22.97
CA VAL A 154 -6.00 11.36 -21.87
C VAL A 154 -7.12 10.33 -21.71
N ILE A 155 -7.73 9.89 -22.82
CA ILE A 155 -8.82 8.90 -22.79
C ILE A 155 -8.31 7.51 -22.34
N PRO A 156 -7.21 6.96 -22.91
CA PRO A 156 -6.60 5.73 -22.43
C PRO A 156 -6.19 5.80 -20.95
N HIS A 157 -5.59 6.90 -20.50
CA HIS A 157 -5.24 7.09 -19.09
C HIS A 157 -6.49 7.04 -18.19
N TYR A 158 -7.55 7.73 -18.57
CA TYR A 158 -8.80 7.76 -17.82
C TYR A 158 -9.43 6.36 -17.69
N MET A 159 -9.50 5.60 -18.78
CA MET A 159 -10.01 4.22 -18.75
C MET A 159 -9.12 3.29 -17.91
N ALA A 160 -7.80 3.39 -18.06
CA ALA A 160 -6.86 2.63 -17.25
C ALA A 160 -6.97 2.99 -15.76
N ALA A 161 -7.20 4.27 -15.42
CA ALA A 161 -7.35 4.72 -14.04
C ALA A 161 -8.62 4.14 -13.39
N ILE A 162 -9.75 4.09 -14.10
CA ILE A 162 -11.00 3.49 -13.59
C ILE A 162 -10.81 2.00 -13.36
N ILE A 163 -10.43 1.28 -14.42
CA ILE A 163 -10.29 -0.17 -14.39
C ILE A 163 -9.22 -0.56 -13.38
N GLY A 164 -8.10 0.16 -13.38
CA GLY A 164 -7.00 -0.08 -12.45
C GLY A 164 -7.37 0.19 -11.00
N THR A 165 -8.14 1.24 -10.71
CA THR A 165 -8.62 1.50 -9.35
C THR A 165 -9.54 0.38 -8.85
N CYS A 166 -10.49 -0.05 -9.68
CA CYS A 166 -11.38 -1.17 -9.34
C CYS A 166 -10.58 -2.46 -9.12
N TRP A 167 -9.61 -2.75 -10.00
CA TRP A 167 -8.76 -3.93 -9.91
C TRP A 167 -7.88 -3.94 -8.66
N ILE A 168 -7.23 -2.82 -8.35
CA ILE A 168 -6.40 -2.69 -7.14
C ILE A 168 -7.27 -2.85 -5.89
N GLY A 169 -8.44 -2.22 -5.86
CA GLY A 169 -9.39 -2.39 -4.75
C GLY A 169 -9.80 -3.85 -4.56
N TYR A 170 -10.14 -4.55 -5.64
CA TYR A 170 -10.48 -5.97 -5.60
C TYR A 170 -9.30 -6.84 -5.16
N SER A 171 -8.10 -6.58 -5.69
CA SER A 171 -6.87 -7.28 -5.28
C SER A 171 -6.61 -7.14 -3.79
N PHE A 172 -6.81 -5.96 -3.21
CA PHE A 172 -6.68 -5.74 -1.77
C PHE A 172 -7.71 -6.50 -0.95
N LEU A 173 -8.97 -6.56 -1.39
CA LEU A 173 -9.98 -7.37 -0.69
C LEU A 173 -9.58 -8.85 -0.68
N MET A 174 -9.08 -9.38 -1.80
CA MET A 174 -8.57 -10.75 -1.87
C MET A 174 -7.36 -10.97 -0.96
N GLN A 175 -6.42 -10.02 -0.93
CA GLN A 175 -5.24 -10.09 -0.05
C GLN A 175 -5.63 -10.10 1.43
N VAL A 176 -6.55 -9.24 1.85
CA VAL A 176 -7.03 -9.20 3.24
C VAL A 176 -7.65 -10.53 3.65
N GLY A 177 -8.49 -11.13 2.79
CA GLY A 177 -9.06 -12.44 3.05
C GLY A 177 -8.01 -13.55 3.18
N LEU A 178 -7.00 -13.55 2.31
CA LEU A 178 -5.91 -14.54 2.35
C LEU A 178 -4.99 -14.35 3.57
N ILE A 179 -4.75 -13.10 4.00
CA ILE A 179 -4.01 -12.81 5.24
C ILE A 179 -4.81 -13.31 6.45
N GLY A 180 -6.13 -13.11 6.48
CA GLY A 180 -7.00 -13.66 7.53
C GLY A 180 -6.90 -15.18 7.61
N ALA A 181 -7.06 -15.89 6.49
CA ALA A 181 -6.92 -17.34 6.45
C ALA A 181 -5.52 -17.82 6.85
N HIS A 182 -4.48 -17.01 6.61
CA HIS A 182 -3.11 -17.31 7.02
C HIS A 182 -2.91 -17.11 8.53
N PHE A 183 -3.52 -16.08 9.08
CA PHE A 183 -3.56 -15.82 10.52
C PHE A 183 -4.25 -16.97 11.27
N ASP A 184 -5.34 -17.52 10.73
CA ASP A 184 -6.02 -18.68 11.34
C ASP A 184 -5.07 -19.89 11.46
N VAL A 185 -4.27 -20.17 10.43
CA VAL A 185 -3.25 -21.24 10.47
C VAL A 185 -2.20 -20.97 11.55
N ILE A 186 -1.78 -19.72 11.73
CA ILE A 186 -0.84 -19.34 12.78
C ILE A 186 -1.45 -19.59 14.16
N GLN A 187 -2.73 -19.23 14.36
CA GLN A 187 -3.43 -19.44 15.62
C GLN A 187 -3.59 -20.94 15.95
N GLU A 188 -3.88 -21.77 14.94
CA GLU A 188 -3.91 -23.24 15.08
C GLU A 188 -2.53 -23.77 15.56
N ILE A 189 -1.44 -23.34 14.93
CA ILE A 189 -0.08 -23.72 15.32
C ILE A 189 0.24 -23.27 16.76
N LEU A 190 -0.10 -22.04 17.13
CA LEU A 190 0.16 -21.51 18.48
C LEU A 190 -0.61 -22.28 19.55
N SER A 191 -1.87 -22.64 19.28
CA SER A 191 -2.69 -23.46 20.18
C SER A 191 -2.03 -24.81 20.44
N GLU A 192 -1.58 -25.51 19.39
CA GLU A 192 -0.95 -26.83 19.51
C GLU A 192 0.37 -26.76 20.29
N VAL A 193 1.17 -25.72 20.05
CA VAL A 193 2.42 -25.49 20.79
C VAL A 193 2.16 -25.23 22.27
N ASP A 194 1.12 -24.47 22.60
CA ASP A 194 0.76 -24.19 23.99
C ASP A 194 0.24 -25.45 24.71
N ASP A 195 -0.51 -26.31 24.03
CA ASP A 195 -0.94 -27.62 24.56
C ASP A 195 0.27 -28.50 24.90
N ILE A 196 1.23 -28.64 23.98
CA ILE A 196 2.48 -29.38 24.21
C ILE A 196 3.24 -28.82 25.42
N ARG A 197 3.36 -27.48 25.52
CA ARG A 197 4.05 -26.82 26.63
C ARG A 197 3.34 -27.01 27.96
N SER A 198 2.01 -27.05 27.97
CA SER A 198 1.22 -27.26 29.18
C SER A 198 1.37 -28.69 29.71
N ASN A 199 1.33 -29.69 28.83
CA ASN A 199 1.50 -31.11 29.17
C ASN A 199 2.93 -31.40 29.66
N SER A 200 3.96 -30.80 29.04
CA SER A 200 5.34 -30.96 29.52
C SER A 200 5.56 -30.38 30.93
N LYS A 201 4.85 -29.29 31.28
CA LYS A 201 4.90 -28.71 32.64
C LYS A 201 4.20 -29.59 33.68
N SER A 202 3.10 -30.26 33.33
CA SER A 202 2.45 -31.19 34.27
C SER A 202 3.33 -32.41 34.56
N ASP A 203 3.98 -32.98 33.54
CA ASP A 203 4.82 -34.18 33.69
C ASP A 203 6.07 -33.93 34.55
N SER A 204 6.66 -32.74 34.42
CA SER A 204 7.77 -32.31 35.27
C SER A 204 7.34 -32.06 36.71
N SER A 205 6.12 -31.57 36.96
CA SER A 205 5.61 -31.36 38.31
C SER A 205 5.25 -32.66 39.02
N SER A 206 4.82 -33.71 38.30
CA SER A 206 4.54 -35.02 38.91
C SER A 206 5.83 -35.74 39.34
N TYR A 207 6.91 -35.61 38.58
CA TYR A 207 8.21 -36.21 38.93
C TYR A 207 8.83 -35.61 40.19
N VAL A 208 8.67 -34.30 40.42
CA VAL A 208 9.21 -33.62 41.60
C VAL A 208 8.46 -34.03 42.88
N HIS A 209 7.19 -34.43 42.78
CA HIS A 209 6.41 -34.81 43.97
C HIS A 209 6.63 -36.27 44.39
N GLU A 210 7.09 -37.14 43.50
CA GLU A 210 7.29 -38.58 43.77
C GLU A 210 8.66 -38.88 44.40
N THR A 211 9.63 -37.96 44.34
CA THR A 211 10.97 -38.14 44.92
C THR A 211 11.10 -37.71 46.39
N ASP A 212 10.06 -37.13 47.01
CA ASP A 212 10.12 -36.58 48.38
C ASP A 212 9.47 -37.47 49.46
N VAL A 213 9.11 -38.74 49.16
CA VAL A 213 8.40 -39.62 50.10
C VAL A 213 9.08 -40.99 50.24
N ASP A 214 10.39 -41.05 50.55
CA ASP A 214 10.99 -42.28 51.09
C ASP A 214 12.28 -42.06 51.91
N GLU A 215 12.32 -41.07 52.81
CA GLU A 215 13.31 -41.08 53.91
C GLU A 215 12.70 -41.74 55.17
N THR A 216 12.78 -43.07 55.24
CA THR A 216 12.66 -43.80 56.51
C THR A 216 13.85 -43.47 57.43
N PRO A 217 13.64 -43.03 58.69
CA PRO A 217 14.72 -42.88 59.66
C PRO A 217 15.01 -44.25 60.30
N GLY A 218 15.94 -44.99 59.69
CA GLY A 218 16.47 -46.25 60.21
C GLY A 218 17.79 -46.05 60.98
N GLN A 219 17.71 -46.20 62.30
CA GLN A 219 18.74 -46.74 63.21
C GLN A 219 20.11 -46.03 63.28
N SER A 220 20.33 -45.27 64.36
CA SER A 220 21.67 -45.02 64.90
C SER A 220 21.97 -45.98 66.05
N GLU A 221 22.93 -46.84 65.75
CA GLU A 221 23.75 -47.75 66.52
C GLU A 221 24.16 -47.29 67.94
N ASN A 222 24.24 -48.29 68.83
CA ASN A 222 24.81 -48.23 70.16
C ASN A 222 26.30 -47.85 70.15
N ALA A 223 26.73 -47.05 71.12
CA ALA A 223 28.13 -46.96 71.53
C ALA A 223 28.22 -46.94 73.06
N ASP A 224 28.69 -48.08 73.57
CA ASP A 224 29.54 -48.33 74.74
C ASP A 224 29.78 -47.20 75.75
N GLY A 225 29.49 -47.52 77.02
CA GLY A 225 29.93 -46.78 78.19
C GLY A 225 30.26 -47.74 79.34
N GLU A 226 31.56 -47.90 79.57
CA GLU A 226 32.20 -48.67 80.64
C GLU A 226 31.86 -48.18 82.07
N GLN A 227 31.92 -49.16 83.00
CA GLN A 227 32.18 -49.09 84.46
C GLN A 227 31.07 -48.60 85.41
#